data_AF-A0A9E8MK61-F1
#
_entry.id   AF-A0A9E8MK61-F1
#
_cell.length_a   1.000
_cell.length_b   1.000
_cell.length_c   1.000
_cell.angle_alpha   90.00
_cell.angle_beta   90.00
_cell.angle_gamma   90.00
#
_symmetry.space_group_name_H-M   'P 1'
#
loop_
_entity.id
_entity.type
_entity.pdbx_description
1 polymer ?
#
loop_
_entity_poly.entity_id
_entity_poly.type
_entity_poly.pdbx_seq_one_letter_code
_entity_poly.pdbx_strand_id
1 'polypeptide(L)'
;MNLLPRRPGASLELLRAEAHDELQTVVHERLRDGQDPWDFMEELPTVDELVVWMLRAERIREDGERMPTPARDYRVLRQIALDHPALTPTVWRMLGRLEADAG
;
A
#
# COMPACT_ATOMS: atom_id res chain seq x y z
N MET A 1 -2.96 27.37 2.79
CA MET A 1 -2.19 26.20 3.27
C MET A 1 -3.09 25.45 4.24
N ASN A 2 -3.96 24.59 3.73
CA ASN A 2 -4.99 23.94 4.56
C ASN A 2 -4.42 22.62 5.10
N LEU A 3 -4.01 22.63 6.36
CA LEU A 3 -3.69 21.43 7.13
C LEU A 3 -5.03 20.72 7.38
N LEU A 4 -5.38 19.76 6.51
CA LEU A 4 -6.44 18.82 6.84
C LEU A 4 -6.07 18.17 8.20
N PRO A 5 -6.99 18.14 9.17
CA PRO A 5 -6.72 17.51 10.45
C PRO A 5 -6.34 16.06 10.20
N ARG A 6 -5.25 15.57 10.83
CA ARG A 6 -4.96 14.14 10.86
C ARG A 6 -6.20 13.44 11.40
N ARG A 7 -6.95 12.76 10.53
CA ARG A 7 -7.96 11.80 10.99
C ARG A 7 -7.22 10.81 11.90
N PRO A 8 -7.73 10.49 13.10
CA PRO A 8 -7.20 9.36 13.86
C PRO A 8 -7.56 8.09 13.08
N GLY A 9 -6.68 7.68 12.18
CA GLY A 9 -6.70 6.34 11.62
C GLY A 9 -6.20 5.33 12.66
N ALA A 10 -6.31 4.05 12.34
CA ALA A 10 -5.59 3.00 13.06
C ALA A 10 -4.10 3.38 13.21
N SER A 11 -3.48 2.98 14.33
CA SER A 11 -2.05 3.22 14.50
C SER A 11 -1.27 2.52 13.37
N LEU A 12 -0.12 3.08 12.97
CA LEU A 12 0.69 2.44 11.93
C LEU A 12 1.13 1.03 12.34
N GLU A 13 1.33 0.79 13.63
CA GLU A 13 1.64 -0.54 14.16
C GLU A 13 0.49 -1.53 13.97
N LEU A 14 -0.75 -1.09 14.21
CA LEU A 14 -1.93 -1.92 13.95
C LEU A 14 -2.05 -2.23 12.46
N LEU A 15 -1.91 -1.23 11.59
CA LEU A 15 -1.93 -1.44 10.13
C LEU A 15 -0.86 -2.42 9.67
N ARG A 16 0.34 -2.38 10.27
CA ARG A 16 1.42 -3.32 9.98
C ARG A 16 1.12 -4.73 10.45
N ALA A 17 0.48 -4.88 11.61
CA ALA A 17 0.04 -6.18 12.11
C ALA A 17 -1.02 -6.78 11.16
N GLU A 18 -2.02 -6.00 10.77
CA GLU A 18 -3.06 -6.43 9.82
C GLU A 18 -2.46 -6.82 8.46
N ALA A 19 -1.57 -5.99 7.91
CA ALA A 19 -0.89 -6.29 6.65
C ALA A 19 0.01 -7.54 6.74
N HIS A 20 0.64 -7.77 7.90
CA HIS A 20 1.41 -8.99 8.12
C HIS A 20 0.52 -10.24 8.09
N ASP A 21 -0.61 -10.21 8.81
CA ASP A 21 -1.55 -11.33 8.87
C ASP A 21 -2.18 -11.63 7.50
N GLU A 22 -2.49 -10.59 6.72
CA GLU A 22 -2.97 -10.73 5.35
C GLU A 22 -1.91 -11.37 4.44
N LEU A 23 -0.65 -10.94 4.53
CA LEU A 23 0.44 -11.56 3.78
C LEU A 23 0.64 -13.03 4.15
N GLN A 24 0.53 -13.39 5.43
CA GLN A 24 0.60 -14.79 5.86
C GLN A 24 -0.54 -15.61 5.27
N THR A 25 -1.74 -15.03 5.17
CA THR A 25 -2.88 -15.70 4.53
C THR A 25 -2.59 -16.00 3.07
N VAL A 26 -2.09 -15.03 2.30
CA VAL A 26 -1.68 -15.23 0.89
C VAL A 26 -0.60 -16.30 0.76
N VAL A 27 0.40 -16.31 1.64
CA VAL A 27 1.44 -17.34 1.67
C VAL A 27 0.80 -18.72 1.91
N HIS A 28 -0.08 -18.85 2.89
CA HIS A 28 -0.74 -20.12 3.21
C HIS A 28 -1.61 -20.63 2.05
N GLU A 29 -2.32 -19.76 1.36
CA GLU A 29 -3.11 -20.10 0.17
C GLU A 29 -2.21 -20.63 -0.95
N ARG A 30 -1.13 -19.92 -1.31
CA ARG A 30 -0.20 -20.35 -2.35
C ARG A 30 0.46 -21.70 -2.03
N LEU A 31 0.84 -21.92 -0.77
CA LEU A 31 1.38 -23.21 -0.31
C LEU A 31 0.34 -24.34 -0.41
N ARG A 32 -0.92 -24.05 -0.06
CA ARG A 32 -2.02 -25.02 -0.16
C ARG A 32 -2.31 -25.43 -1.60
N ASP A 33 -2.10 -24.50 -2.53
CA ASP A 33 -2.22 -24.72 -3.97
C ASP A 33 -0.99 -25.43 -4.58
N GLY A 34 0.03 -25.74 -3.77
CA GLY A 34 1.21 -26.48 -4.18
C GLY A 34 2.25 -25.65 -4.94
N GLN A 35 2.21 -24.32 -4.84
CA GLN A 35 3.22 -23.43 -5.43
C GLN A 35 4.54 -23.56 -4.66
N ASP A 36 5.67 -23.43 -5.37
CA ASP A 36 7.01 -23.43 -4.75
C ASP A 36 7.24 -22.10 -4.02
N PRO A 37 7.47 -22.10 -2.69
CA PRO A 37 7.82 -20.88 -1.96
C PRO A 37 9.02 -20.15 -2.56
N TRP A 38 10.01 -20.84 -3.11
CA TRP A 38 11.18 -20.16 -3.66
C TRP A 38 10.85 -19.32 -4.89
N ASP A 39 9.84 -19.73 -5.67
CA ASP A 39 9.37 -18.99 -6.83
C ASP A 39 8.52 -17.78 -6.43
N PHE A 40 7.57 -17.95 -5.50
CA PHE A 40 6.54 -16.93 -5.28
C PHE A 40 6.88 -15.91 -4.19
N MET A 41 7.85 -16.21 -3.31
CA MET A 41 8.20 -15.32 -2.20
C MET A 41 8.79 -13.98 -2.67
N GLU A 42 9.48 -13.95 -3.82
CA GLU A 42 10.04 -12.71 -4.41
C GLU A 42 8.96 -11.79 -5.00
N GLU A 43 7.77 -12.32 -5.28
CA GLU A 43 6.65 -11.56 -5.83
C GLU A 43 5.83 -10.83 -4.75
N LEU A 44 5.96 -11.25 -3.49
CA LEU A 44 5.14 -10.71 -2.41
C LEU A 44 5.55 -9.26 -2.10
N PRO A 45 4.57 -8.36 -1.87
CA PRO A 45 4.89 -7.03 -1.39
C PRO A 45 5.44 -7.12 0.03
N THR A 46 6.28 -6.15 0.40
CA THR A 46 6.65 -5.95 1.81
C THR A 46 5.42 -5.51 2.62
N VAL A 47 5.47 -5.67 3.94
CA VAL A 47 4.40 -5.22 4.86
C VAL A 47 4.08 -3.74 4.64
N ASP A 48 5.10 -2.87 4.58
CA ASP A 48 4.89 -1.44 4.37
C ASP A 48 4.29 -1.13 2.98
N GLU A 49 4.60 -1.92 1.95
CA GLU A 49 4.00 -1.77 0.61
C GLU A 49 2.52 -2.16 0.65
N LEU A 50 2.15 -3.24 1.33
CA LEU A 50 0.76 -3.63 1.51
C LEU A 50 -0.03 -2.59 2.33
N VAL A 51 0.56 -2.04 3.40
CA VAL A 51 -0.07 -0.94 4.16
C VAL A 51 -0.36 0.26 3.26
N VAL A 52 0.57 0.65 2.39
CA VAL A 52 0.35 1.75 1.42
C VAL A 52 -0.80 1.41 0.46
N TRP A 53 -0.90 0.16 0.00
CA TRP A 53 -2.01 -0.30 -0.84
C TRP A 53 -3.36 -0.28 -0.13
N MET A 54 -3.43 -0.70 1.13
CA MET A 54 -4.65 -0.63 1.94
C MET A 54 -5.12 0.82 2.11
N LEU A 55 -4.21 1.71 2.53
CA LEU A 55 -4.48 3.14 2.71
C LEU A 55 -4.87 3.86 1.41
N ARG A 56 -4.31 3.42 0.27
CA ARG A 56 -4.69 3.90 -1.06
C ARG A 56 -6.10 3.42 -1.41
N ALA A 57 -6.40 2.14 -1.22
CA ALA A 57 -7.72 1.56 -1.50
C ALA A 57 -8.82 2.24 -0.67
N GLU A 58 -8.56 2.54 0.61
CA GLU A 58 -9.46 3.34 1.45
C GLU A 58 -9.76 4.72 0.84
N ARG A 59 -8.74 5.47 0.43
CA ARG A 59 -8.93 6.79 -0.20
C ARG A 59 -9.67 6.73 -1.54
N ILE A 60 -9.55 5.62 -2.27
CA ILE A 60 -10.31 5.38 -3.51
C ILE A 60 -11.78 5.09 -3.19
N ARG A 61 -12.05 4.24 -2.18
CA ARG A 61 -13.41 3.95 -1.70
C ARG A 61 -14.12 5.21 -1.20
N GLU A 62 -13.41 6.06 -0.43
CA GLU A 62 -13.95 7.34 0.04
C GLU A 62 -14.33 8.32 -1.10
N ASP A 63 -13.76 8.17 -2.30
CA ASP A 63 -14.09 8.97 -3.48
C ASP A 63 -15.10 8.28 -4.44
N GLY A 64 -15.84 7.29 -3.92
CA GLY A 64 -16.86 6.56 -4.67
C GLY A 64 -16.29 5.59 -5.71
N GLU A 65 -15.17 4.94 -5.40
CA GLU A 65 -14.56 3.85 -6.20
C GLU A 65 -14.11 4.25 -7.61
N ARG A 66 -14.03 5.55 -7.92
CA ARG A 66 -13.53 6.03 -9.20
C ARG A 66 -12.05 5.70 -9.34
N MET A 67 -11.72 4.93 -10.39
CA MET A 67 -10.34 4.61 -10.74
C MET A 67 -9.52 5.91 -10.84
N PRO A 68 -8.41 6.04 -10.08
CA PRO A 68 -7.62 7.26 -10.13
C PRO A 68 -6.95 7.43 -11.51
N THR A 69 -7.02 8.64 -12.05
CA THR A 69 -6.05 9.05 -13.08
C THR A 69 -4.62 9.01 -12.50
N PRO A 70 -3.56 8.84 -13.31
CA PRO A 70 -2.17 8.81 -12.80
C PRO A 70 -1.81 10.03 -11.93
N ALA A 71 -2.22 11.24 -12.34
CA ALA A 71 -2.00 12.46 -11.56
C ALA A 71 -2.73 12.47 -10.21
N ARG A 72 -3.89 11.80 -10.12
CA ARG A 72 -4.63 11.63 -8.86
C ARG A 72 -3.94 10.59 -7.99
N ASP A 73 -3.50 9.49 -8.58
CA ASP A 73 -2.81 8.42 -7.88
C ASP A 73 -1.51 8.91 -7.21
N TYR A 74 -0.71 9.68 -7.96
CA TYR A 74 0.46 10.37 -7.45
C TYR A 74 0.14 11.23 -6.22
N ARG A 75 -0.95 12.01 -6.26
CA ARG A 75 -1.37 12.85 -5.12
C ARG A 75 -1.80 12.02 -3.92
N VAL A 76 -2.51 10.91 -4.14
CA VAL A 76 -2.95 9.99 -3.08
C VAL A 76 -1.72 9.40 -2.37
N LEU A 77 -0.75 8.88 -3.11
CA LEU A 77 0.48 8.31 -2.55
C LEU A 77 1.29 9.37 -1.79
N ARG A 78 1.44 10.57 -2.36
CA ARG A 78 2.12 11.67 -1.68
C ARG A 78 1.42 12.09 -0.39
N GLN A 79 0.09 12.06 -0.35
CA GLN A 79 -0.67 12.34 0.88
C GLN A 79 -0.44 11.26 1.95
N ILE A 80 -0.35 9.98 1.57
CA ILE A 80 0.00 8.89 2.51
C ILE A 80 1.34 9.14 3.18
N ALA A 81 2.37 9.55 2.44
CA ALA A 81 3.68 9.87 3.02
C ALA A 81 3.63 11.04 4.03
N LEU A 82 2.78 12.05 3.80
CA LEU A 82 2.59 13.15 4.73
C LEU A 82 1.86 12.71 6.02
N ASP A 83 0.85 11.86 5.86
CA ASP A 83 0.04 11.37 6.98
C ASP A 83 0.82 10.35 7.83
N HIS A 84 1.66 9.52 7.19
CA HIS A 84 2.47 8.46 7.81
C HIS A 84 3.96 8.61 7.42
N PRO A 85 4.72 9.49 8.09
CA PRO A 85 6.10 9.79 7.70
C PRO A 85 7.03 8.57 7.63
N ALA A 86 6.80 7.55 8.46
CA ALA A 86 7.57 6.30 8.44
C ALA A 86 7.43 5.50 7.14
N LEU A 87 6.35 5.68 6.37
CA LEU A 87 6.12 5.03 5.07
C LEU A 87 6.74 5.81 3.90
N THR A 88 7.30 6.99 4.13
CA THR A 88 7.85 7.87 3.08
C THR A 88 8.81 7.13 2.13
N PRO A 89 9.82 6.37 2.61
CA PRO A 89 10.75 5.67 1.72
C PRO A 89 10.05 4.65 0.82
N THR A 90 9.07 3.94 1.37
CA THR A 90 8.28 2.94 0.65
C THR A 90 7.43 3.60 -0.43
N VAL A 91 6.72 4.68 -0.10
CA VAL A 91 5.93 5.47 -1.06
C VAL A 91 6.79 5.95 -2.23
N TRP A 92 7.97 6.51 -1.98
CA TRP A 92 8.86 6.98 -3.06
C TRP A 92 9.34 5.86 -3.97
N ARG A 93 9.65 4.69 -3.40
CA ARG A 93 10.02 3.50 -4.19
C ARG A 93 8.89 3.06 -5.11
N MET A 94 7.66 3.04 -4.59
CA MET A 94 6.48 2.66 -5.36
C MET A 94 6.16 3.67 -6.47
N LEU A 95 6.28 4.97 -6.19
CA LEU A 95 6.15 6.02 -7.20
C LEU A 95 7.16 5.84 -8.34
N GLY A 96 8.43 5.57 -8.01
CA GLY A 96 9.47 5.32 -9.01
C GLY A 96 9.18 4.10 -9.89
N ARG A 97 8.59 3.03 -9.35
CA ARG A 97 8.15 1.86 -10.14
C ARG A 97 6.99 2.21 -11.07
N LEU A 98 5.97 2.92 -10.56
CA LEU A 98 4.82 3.35 -11.37
C LEU A 98 5.21 4.29 -12.51
N GLU A 99 6.21 5.15 -12.30
CA GLU A 99 6.77 6.01 -13.35
C GLU A 99 7.53 5.21 -14.40
N ALA A 100 8.27 4.17 -13.98
CA ALA A 100 9.01 3.29 -14.90
C ALA A 100 8.07 2.44 -15.77
N ASP A 101 6.93 1.98 -15.23
CA ASP A 101 5.95 1.17 -15.97
C ASP A 101 5.11 2.00 -16.97
N ALA A 102 5.09 3.33 -16.82
CA ALA A 102 4.29 4.24 -17.65
C ALA A 102 5.03 4.81 -18.88
N GLY A 103 6.34 4.58 -19.00
CA GLY A 103 7.21 5.03 -20.09
C GLY A 103 7.47 3.94 -21.11
#